data_AF-A0A645B4N6-F1
#
_entry.id   AF-A0A645B4N6-F1
#
_cell.length_a   1.000
_cell.length_b   1.000
_cell.length_c   1.000
_cell.angle_alpha   90.00
_cell.angle_beta   90.00
_cell.angle_gamma   90.00
#
_symmetry.space_group_name_H-M   'P 1'
#
loop_
_entity.id
_entity.type
_entity.pdbx_description
1 polymer ?
#
loop_
_entity_poly.entity_id
_entity_poly.type
_entity_poly.pdbx_seq_one_letter_code
_entity_poly.pdbx_strand_id
1 'polypeptide(L)'
;MTYLELDRRDQKMIALMGAVAFGRLENFIIEDGFAQATADSLQIITDNYEHDDAPRIPKRDDGNFILTEKHVRFLRRIRRVKNGKIKSITIRFGLPVSSEIAEAVESI
;
A
#
# COMPACT_ATOMS: atom_id res chain seq x y z
N MET A 1 -15.39 4.06 5.41
CA MET A 1 -14.32 3.45 6.20
C MET A 1 -13.23 4.48 6.40
N THR A 2 -12.92 4.79 7.65
CA THR A 2 -11.88 5.72 8.05
C THR A 2 -10.57 4.97 8.34
N TYR A 3 -9.44 5.69 8.39
CA TYR A 3 -8.14 5.10 8.66
C TYR A 3 -8.09 4.43 10.05
N LEU A 4 -8.68 5.03 11.08
CA LEU A 4 -8.68 4.46 12.43
C LEU A 4 -9.57 3.22 12.58
N GLU A 5 -10.51 2.99 11.67
CA GLU A 5 -11.34 1.78 11.62
C GLU A 5 -10.59 0.55 11.07
N LEU A 6 -9.39 0.74 10.48
CA LEU A 6 -8.58 -0.35 9.95
C LEU A 6 -7.87 -1.14 11.05
N ASP A 7 -7.60 -2.43 10.78
CA ASP A 7 -6.62 -3.21 11.55
C ASP A 7 -5.25 -2.52 11.51
N ARG A 8 -4.48 -2.62 12.60
CA ARG A 8 -3.15 -2.01 12.73
C ARG A 8 -2.19 -2.36 11.58
N ARG A 9 -2.28 -3.55 11.00
CA ARG A 9 -1.45 -3.98 9.87
C ARG A 9 -1.80 -3.22 8.59
N ASP A 10 -3.09 -3.01 8.34
CA ASP A 10 -3.55 -2.20 7.21
C ASP A 10 -3.19 -0.72 7.42
N GLN A 11 -3.32 -0.21 8.65
CA GLN A 11 -2.90 1.14 9.00
C GLN A 11 -1.42 1.37 8.68
N LYS A 12 -0.54 0.42 9.05
CA LYS A 12 0.90 0.47 8.75
C LYS A 12 1.16 0.47 7.25
N MET A 13 0.49 -0.39 6.49
CA MET A 13 0.65 -0.45 5.03
C MET A 13 0.24 0.86 4.36
N ILE A 14 -0.91 1.43 4.74
CA ILE A 14 -1.35 2.73 4.20
C ILE A 14 -0.41 3.87 4.62
N ALA A 15 0.11 3.85 5.85
CA ALA A 15 1.11 4.83 6.29
C ALA A 15 2.41 4.74 5.47
N LEU A 16 2.89 3.54 5.17
CA LEU A 16 4.06 3.32 4.29
C LEU A 16 3.81 3.89 2.88
N MET A 17 2.62 3.68 2.32
CA MET A 17 2.27 4.28 1.02
C MET A 17 2.30 5.81 1.08
N GLY A 18 1.72 6.39 2.14
CA GLY A 18 1.74 7.83 2.37
C GLY A 18 3.17 8.39 2.52
N ALA A 19 4.07 7.65 3.14
CA ALA A 19 5.48 8.03 3.31
C ALA A 19 6.27 7.97 2.00
N VAL A 20 5.97 7.02 1.11
CA VAL A 20 6.58 6.97 -0.23
C VAL A 20 6.18 8.17 -1.07
N ALA A 21 4.92 8.60 -0.99
CA ALA A 21 4.29 9.62 -1.83
C ALA A 21 4.33 9.31 -3.33
N PHE A 22 5.51 9.13 -3.94
CA PHE A 22 5.70 8.71 -5.32
C PHE A 22 6.83 7.66 -5.39
N GLY A 23 6.56 6.51 -6.01
CA GLY A 23 7.53 5.42 -6.09
C GLY A 23 6.89 4.03 -5.99
N ARG A 24 7.57 3.10 -5.30
CA ARG A 24 7.12 1.71 -5.14
C ARG A 24 7.43 1.12 -3.77
N LEU A 25 6.60 0.17 -3.35
CA LEU A 25 6.91 -0.78 -2.27
C LEU A 25 7.10 -2.17 -2.89
N GLU A 26 8.16 -2.88 -2.51
CA GLU A 26 8.53 -4.16 -3.13
C GLU A 26 8.76 -5.27 -2.10
N ASN A 27 8.55 -6.52 -2.51
CA ASN A 27 8.86 -7.74 -1.75
C ASN A 27 8.18 -7.87 -0.37
N PHE A 28 6.88 -7.64 -0.30
CA PHE A 28 6.09 -7.90 0.92
C PHE A 28 5.46 -9.29 0.83
N ILE A 29 5.30 -9.97 1.96
CA ILE A 29 4.51 -11.19 2.02
C ILE A 29 3.05 -10.86 2.34
N ILE A 30 2.14 -11.73 1.94
CA ILE A 30 0.75 -11.73 2.39
C ILE A 30 0.59 -12.92 3.31
N GLU A 31 0.13 -12.66 4.53
CA GLU A 31 -0.19 -13.67 5.53
C GLU A 31 -1.54 -13.32 6.16
N ASP A 32 -2.46 -14.28 6.18
CA ASP A 32 -3.86 -14.09 6.62
C ASP A 32 -4.57 -12.90 5.95
N GLY A 33 -4.24 -12.65 4.68
CA GLY A 33 -4.80 -11.56 3.90
C GLY A 33 -4.29 -10.17 4.30
N PHE A 34 -3.22 -10.09 5.11
CA PHE A 34 -2.52 -8.86 5.47
C PHE A 34 -1.15 -8.81 4.81
N ALA A 35 -0.74 -7.65 4.34
CA ALA A 35 0.63 -7.46 3.89
C ALA A 35 1.57 -7.27 5.09
N GLN A 36 2.71 -7.96 5.06
CA GLN A 36 3.75 -7.86 6.07
C GLN A 36 5.12 -7.62 5.42
N ALA A 37 5.90 -6.74 6.03
CA ALA A 37 7.28 -6.50 5.62
C ALA A 37 8.18 -7.67 6.06
N THR A 38 9.16 -7.99 5.23
CA THR A 38 10.25 -8.94 5.51
C THR A 38 11.59 -8.23 5.44
N ALA A 39 12.68 -8.95 5.71
CA ALA A 39 14.04 -8.41 5.56
C ALA A 39 14.35 -7.97 4.12
N ASP A 40 13.66 -8.53 3.13
CA ASP A 40 13.83 -8.23 1.71
C ASP A 40 12.87 -7.14 1.21
N SER A 41 11.97 -6.65 2.07
CA SER A 41 11.02 -5.61 1.68
C SER A 41 11.73 -4.28 1.47
N LEU A 42 11.39 -3.62 0.36
CA LEU A 42 12.03 -2.38 -0.05
C LEU A 42 11.02 -1.26 -0.19
N GLN A 43 11.47 -0.07 0.21
CA GLN A 43 10.82 1.20 -0.10
C GLN A 43 11.66 1.91 -1.15
N ILE A 44 11.07 2.14 -2.32
CA ILE A 44 11.71 2.86 -3.43
C ILE A 44 10.97 4.19 -3.58
N ILE A 45 11.63 5.28 -3.23
CA ILE A 45 11.12 6.63 -3.46
C ILE A 45 11.61 7.07 -4.82
N THR A 46 10.72 7.71 -5.60
CA THR A 46 11.06 8.27 -6.90
C THR A 46 10.77 9.76 -6.86
N ASP A 47 11.81 10.57 -7.02
CA ASP A 47 11.65 12.02 -7.14
C ASP A 47 11.38 12.34 -8.61
N ASN A 48 10.26 13.01 -8.87
CA ASN A 48 9.98 13.55 -10.20
C ASN A 48 10.20 15.06 -10.20
N TYR A 49 11.41 15.46 -10.58
CA TYR A 49 11.83 16.86 -10.63
C TYR A 49 11.14 17.70 -11.73
N GLU A 50 10.36 17.08 -12.62
CA GLU A 50 9.58 17.80 -13.64
C GLU A 50 8.21 18.31 -13.13
N HIS A 51 7.74 17.83 -11.96
CA HIS A 51 6.39 18.09 -11.45
C HIS A 51 6.32 18.34 -9.92
N ASP A 52 7.40 18.86 -9.33
CA ASP A 52 7.58 18.98 -7.87
C ASP A 52 6.57 19.93 -7.16
N ASP A 53 5.74 20.66 -7.92
CA ASP A 53 4.69 21.56 -7.41
C ASP A 53 3.33 20.90 -7.14
N ALA A 54 3.23 19.57 -7.20
CA ALA A 54 1.96 18.90 -6.93
C ALA A 54 1.52 19.15 -5.47
N PRO A 55 0.30 19.67 -5.23
CA PRO A 55 -0.14 20.02 -3.89
C PRO A 55 -0.12 18.78 -2.98
N ARG A 56 0.66 18.87 -1.90
CA ARG A 56 0.63 17.90 -0.80
C ARG A 56 -0.79 17.89 -0.26
N ILE A 57 -1.48 16.75 -0.38
CA ILE A 57 -2.85 16.57 0.10
C ILE A 57 -2.88 17.02 1.58
N PRO A 58 -3.79 17.93 1.97
CA PRO A 58 -3.86 18.41 3.34
C PRO A 58 -4.06 17.22 4.29
N LYS A 59 -3.10 17.00 5.18
CA LYS A 59 -3.25 16.06 6.30
C LYS A 59 -4.29 16.67 7.24
N ARG A 60 -5.33 15.90 7.60
CA ARG A 60 -6.18 16.25 8.74
C ARG A 60 -5.32 16.15 10.00
N ASP A 61 -5.40 17.14 10.88
CA ASP A 61 -4.57 17.23 12.09
C ASP A 61 -4.81 16.08 13.09
N ASP A 62 -5.95 15.40 12.99
CA ASP A 62 -6.30 14.23 13.81
C ASP A 62 -5.70 12.89 13.31
N GLY A 63 -5.06 12.90 12.13
CA GLY A 63 -4.53 11.69 11.50
C GLY A 63 -5.60 10.70 11.03
N ASN A 64 -6.90 11.01 11.19
CA ASN A 64 -8.01 10.15 10.81
C ASN A 64 -8.67 10.64 9.53
N PHE A 65 -8.26 10.06 8.40
CA PHE A 65 -8.79 10.42 7.09
C PHE A 65 -9.72 9.34 6.54
N ILE A 66 -10.57 9.76 5.61
CA ILE A 66 -11.44 8.84 4.85
C ILE A 66 -10.58 8.11 3.83
N LEU A 67 -10.66 6.78 3.82
CA LEU A 67 -9.93 5.98 2.83
C LEU A 67 -10.48 6.24 1.43
N THR A 68 -9.59 6.45 0.47
CA THR A 68 -9.96 6.53 -0.94
C THR A 68 -10.40 5.17 -1.47
N GLU A 69 -11.14 5.17 -2.58
CA GLU A 69 -11.55 3.92 -3.25
C GLU A 69 -10.34 3.06 -3.63
N LYS A 70 -9.20 3.68 -3.98
CA LYS A 70 -7.95 2.99 -4.29
C LYS A 70 -7.42 2.20 -3.10
N HIS A 71 -7.43 2.79 -1.89
CA HIS A 71 -7.07 2.08 -0.66
C HIS A 71 -7.98 0.87 -0.44
N VAL A 72 -9.28 1.08 -0.51
CA VAL A 72 -10.27 0.02 -0.26
C VAL A 72 -10.13 -1.12 -1.26
N ARG A 73 -9.95 -0.81 -2.55
CA ARG A 73 -9.76 -1.81 -3.61
C ARG A 73 -8.49 -2.62 -3.40
N PHE A 74 -7.39 -1.96 -3.05
CA PHE A 74 -6.12 -2.62 -2.76
C PHE A 74 -6.22 -3.55 -1.55
N LEU A 75 -6.71 -3.08 -0.40
CA LEU A 75 -6.85 -3.90 0.81
C LEU A 75 -7.79 -5.10 0.57
N ARG A 76 -8.91 -4.89 -0.14
CA ARG A 76 -9.81 -5.99 -0.53
C ARG A 76 -9.12 -7.03 -1.41
N ARG A 77 -8.21 -6.62 -2.29
CA ARG A 77 -7.45 -7.55 -3.13
C ARG A 77 -6.51 -8.41 -2.28
N ILE A 78 -5.74 -7.82 -1.37
CA ILE A 78 -4.85 -8.57 -0.45
C ILE A 78 -5.65 -9.58 0.38
N ARG A 79 -6.79 -9.15 0.94
CA ARG A 79 -7.67 -10.02 1.74
C ARG A 79 -8.09 -11.30 1.03
N ARG A 80 -8.23 -11.27 -0.30
CA ARG A 80 -8.62 -12.43 -1.10
C ARG A 80 -7.51 -13.44 -1.30
N VAL A 81 -6.25 -13.01 -1.26
CA VAL A 81 -5.09 -13.87 -1.56
C VAL A 81 -4.78 -14.86 -0.43
N LYS A 82 -5.26 -14.59 0.79
CA LYS A 82 -4.95 -15.34 2.04
C LYS A 82 -3.45 -15.45 2.33
N ASN A 83 -2.68 -16.19 1.53
CA ASN A 83 -1.23 -16.30 1.61
C ASN A 83 -0.59 -16.10 0.23
N GLY A 84 0.46 -15.29 0.15
CA GLY A 84 1.12 -14.98 -1.12
C GLY A 84 2.26 -13.98 -0.99
N LYS A 85 2.68 -13.39 -2.10
CA LYS A 85 3.73 -12.36 -2.12
C LYS A 85 3.31 -11.17 -2.96
N ILE A 86 3.37 -9.97 -2.40
CA ILE A 86 3.31 -8.73 -3.16
C ILE A 86 4.71 -8.47 -3.70
N LYS A 87 4.89 -8.61 -5.01
CA LYS A 87 6.15 -8.29 -5.67
C LYS A 87 6.38 -6.79 -5.69
N SER A 88 5.37 -6.02 -6.10
CA SER A 88 5.45 -4.57 -6.19
C SER A 88 4.08 -3.91 -5.96
N ILE A 89 4.10 -2.69 -5.42
CA ILE A 89 2.98 -1.77 -5.36
C ILE A 89 3.47 -0.44 -5.91
N THR A 90 2.88 0.04 -7.00
CA THR A 90 3.18 1.38 -7.52
C THR A 90 2.35 2.41 -6.77
N ILE A 91 3.00 3.45 -6.28
CA ILE A 91 2.40 4.50 -5.47
C ILE A 91 2.53 5.84 -6.17
N ARG A 92 1.43 6.60 -6.21
CA ARG A 92 1.41 8.01 -6.64
C ARG A 92 0.51 8.82 -5.72
N PHE A 93 1.01 9.97 -5.28
CA PHE A 93 0.37 10.84 -4.28
C PHE A 93 -0.04 10.09 -3.00
N GLY A 94 0.79 9.14 -2.57
CA GLY A 94 0.53 8.30 -1.39
C GLY A 94 -0.54 7.23 -1.58
N LEU A 95 -1.05 7.06 -2.81
CA LEU A 95 -2.11 6.10 -3.14
C LEU A 95 -1.58 4.93 -3.96
N PRO A 96 -2.07 3.70 -3.74
CA PRO A 96 -1.74 2.56 -4.59
C PRO A 96 -2.42 2.73 -5.95
N VAL A 97 -1.64 2.59 -7.02
CA VAL A 97 -2.11 2.72 -8.42
C VAL A 97 -2.16 1.37 -9.12
N SER A 98 -1.17 0.51 -8.89
CA SER A 98 -1.11 -0.86 -9.38
C SER A 98 -0.35 -1.74 -8.40
N SER A 99 -0.57 -3.05 -8.47
CA SER A 99 0.15 -4.02 -7.64
C SER A 99 0.35 -5.33 -8.36
N GLU A 100 1.53 -5.92 -8.23
CA GLU A 100 1.83 -7.28 -8.68
C GLU A 100 1.81 -8.22 -7.48
N ILE A 101 0.88 -9.18 -7.49
CA ILE A 101 0.71 -10.15 -6.41
C ILE A 101 0.84 -11.56 -7.00
N ALA A 102 1.76 -12.34 -6.43
CA ALA A 102 1.92 -13.76 -6.70
C ALA A 102 1.15 -14.57 -5.65
N GLU A 103 0.27 -15.44 -6.12
CA GLU A 103 -0.49 -16.38 -5.30
C GLU A 103 0.01 -17.79 -5.63
N ALA A 104 0.15 -18.66 -4.62
CA ALA A 104 0.44 -20.06 -4.89
C ALA A 104 -0.78 -20.70 -5.55
N VAL A 105 -0.60 -21.30 -6.71
CA VAL A 105 -1.65 -22.11 -7.35
C VAL A 105 -1.49 -23.52 -6.79
N GLU A 106 -2.47 -23.98 -6.01
CA GLU A 106 -2.53 -25.38 -5.60
C GLU A 106 -2.54 -26.26 -6.86
N SER A 107 -1.74 -27.33 -6.85
CA SER A 107 -1.67 -28.27 -7.97
C SER A 107 -3.06 -28.89 -8.20
N ILE A 108 -3.53 -28.81 -9.45
CA ILE A 108 -4.80 -29.41 -9.91
C ILE A 108 -4.59 -30.90 -10.14
#